data_AF-A0A6P2CB15-F1
#
_entry.id   AF-A0A6P2CB15-F1
#
_cell.length_a   1.000
_cell.length_b   1.000
_cell.length_c   1.000
_cell.angle_alpha   90.00
_cell.angle_beta   90.00
_cell.angle_gamma   90.00
#
_symmetry.space_group_name_H-M   'P 1'
#
loop_
_entity.id
_entity.type
_entity.pdbx_description
1 polymer ?
#
loop_
_entity_poly.entity_id
_entity_poly.type
_entity_poly.pdbx_seq_one_letter_code
_entity_poly.pdbx_strand_id
1 'polypeptide(L)'
;MVRWSKGERTVRYLVERARLESFVADDLGGLADALIGRAARRVETTAAAALAGGDIDGAYVAAYDAYRMAAESLLARQGLRATGGDGSHMAVEDAVVAQLVGGPNELE
;
A
#
# COMPACT_ATOMS: atom_id res chain seq x y z
N MET A 1 20.41 9.27 -4.38
CA MET A 1 18.94 9.12 -4.45
C MET A 1 18.68 7.73 -5.00
N VAL A 2 18.17 6.81 -4.18
CA VAL A 2 17.92 5.42 -4.60
C VAL A 2 16.80 5.48 -5.63
N ARG A 3 17.08 5.12 -6.88
CA ARG A 3 16.05 4.96 -7.92
C ARG A 3 15.42 3.58 -7.80
N TRP A 4 14.12 3.50 -8.03
CA TRP A 4 13.43 2.22 -8.16
C TRP A 4 13.91 1.52 -9.44
N SER A 5 14.54 0.36 -9.31
CA SER A 5 14.95 -0.42 -10.49
C SER A 5 13.75 -0.91 -11.31
N LYS A 6 12.58 -1.02 -10.68
CA LYS A 6 11.31 -1.49 -11.24
C LYS A 6 10.19 -0.52 -10.86
N GLY A 7 9.28 -0.23 -11.80
CA GLY A 7 8.15 0.67 -11.56
C GLY A 7 8.45 2.18 -11.48
N GLU A 8 9.69 2.64 -11.74
CA GLU A 8 10.08 4.06 -11.65
C GLU A 8 9.16 4.96 -12.49
N ARG A 9 8.85 4.56 -13.73
CA ARG A 9 7.97 5.34 -14.62
C ARG A 9 6.59 5.56 -14.01
N THR A 10 5.99 4.53 -13.42
CA THR A 10 4.67 4.61 -12.79
C THR A 10 4.70 5.51 -11.55
N VAL A 11 5.69 5.33 -10.67
CA VAL A 11 5.84 6.16 -9.47
C VAL A 11 6.00 7.63 -9.84
N ARG A 12 6.87 7.93 -10.81
CA ARG A 12 7.05 9.29 -11.32
C ARG A 12 5.77 9.87 -11.90
N TYR A 13 5.07 9.11 -12.74
CA TYR A 13 3.79 9.51 -13.32
C TYR A 13 2.75 9.86 -12.25
N LEU A 14 2.69 9.07 -11.18
CA LEU A 14 1.76 9.29 -10.06
C LEU A 14 2.15 10.51 -9.22
N VAL A 15 3.44 10.75 -9.01
CA VAL A 15 3.96 11.96 -8.33
C VAL A 15 3.69 13.21 -9.16
N GLU A 16 3.97 13.17 -10.47
CA GLU A 16 3.72 14.28 -11.40
C GLU A 16 2.22 14.66 -11.47
N ARG A 17 1.31 13.70 -11.23
CA ARG A 17 -0.15 13.95 -11.13
C ARG A 17 -0.65 14.29 -9.73
N ALA A 18 0.25 14.47 -8.76
CA ALA A 18 -0.10 14.68 -7.35
C ALA A 18 -1.05 13.58 -6.81
N ARG A 19 -0.88 12.34 -7.27
CA ARG A 19 -1.57 11.14 -6.75
C ARG A 19 -0.73 10.45 -5.68
N LEU A 20 0.59 10.55 -5.80
CA LEU A 20 1.56 10.24 -4.76
C LEU A 20 2.36 11.50 -4.43
N GLU A 21 2.91 11.56 -3.24
CA GLU A 21 3.89 12.56 -2.85
C GLU A 21 5.03 11.91 -2.08
N SER A 22 6.22 12.50 -2.21
CA SER A 22 7.37 12.17 -1.38
C SER A 22 7.32 12.94 -0.06
N PHE A 23 7.68 12.29 1.03
CA PHE A 23 7.82 12.91 2.35
C PHE A 23 9.14 12.49 3.00
N VAL A 24 9.57 13.26 4.00
CA VAL A 24 10.73 12.97 4.83
C VAL A 24 10.26 12.64 6.24
N ALA A 25 10.82 11.60 6.85
CA ALA A 25 10.64 11.27 8.25
C ALA A 25 11.94 10.71 8.82
N ASP A 26 12.12 10.87 10.14
CA ASP A 26 13.32 10.42 10.84
C ASP A 26 13.45 8.89 10.87
N ASP A 27 12.32 8.18 10.91
CA ASP A 27 12.27 6.73 10.92
C ASP A 27 11.18 6.18 9.98
N LEU A 28 11.53 6.05 8.70
CA LEU A 28 10.67 5.39 7.71
C LEU A 28 10.46 3.90 8.01
N GLY A 29 11.41 3.26 8.70
CA GLY A 29 11.33 1.85 9.08
C GLY A 29 10.24 1.61 10.11
N GLY A 30 10.29 2.34 11.23
CA GLY A 30 9.27 2.28 12.28
C GLY A 30 7.88 2.69 11.79
N LEU A 31 7.78 3.67 10.88
CA LEU A 31 6.50 4.02 10.25
C LEU A 31 5.91 2.85 9.44
N ALA A 32 6.73 2.18 8.62
CA ALA A 32 6.32 1.02 7.86
C ALA A 32 5.94 -0.16 8.79
N ASP A 33 6.73 -0.43 9.82
CA ASP A 33 6.49 -1.49 10.80
C ASP A 33 5.18 -1.27 11.56
N ALA A 34 4.88 -0.02 11.91
CA ALA A 34 3.61 0.34 12.55
C ALA A 34 2.39 0.16 11.61
N LEU A 35 2.55 0.39 10.30
CA LEU A 35 1.49 0.16 9.31
C LEU A 35 1.24 -1.33 9.08
N ILE A 36 2.30 -2.12 8.83
CA ILE A 36 2.15 -3.56 8.61
C ILE A 36 1.67 -4.28 9.87
N GLY A 37 2.08 -3.82 11.06
CA GLY A 37 1.56 -4.34 12.33
C GLY A 37 0.06 -4.06 12.52
N ARG A 38 -0.44 -2.92 12.03
CA ARG A 38 -1.89 -2.62 11.99
C ARG A 38 -2.62 -3.52 11.00
N ALA A 39 -2.05 -3.72 9.81
CA ALA A 39 -2.58 -4.65 8.80
C ALA A 39 -2.72 -6.07 9.35
N ALA A 40 -1.67 -6.59 10.00
CA ALA A 40 -1.68 -7.92 10.61
C ALA A 40 -2.81 -8.06 11.63
N ARG A 41 -2.92 -7.11 12.58
CA ARG A 41 -4.02 -7.11 13.55
C ARG A 41 -5.39 -7.06 12.88
N ARG A 42 -5.56 -6.29 11.80
CA ARG A 42 -6.84 -6.19 11.09
C ARG A 42 -7.28 -7.54 10.51
N VAL A 43 -6.37 -8.33 9.93
CA VAL A 43 -6.68 -9.69 9.46
C VAL A 43 -6.91 -10.64 10.64
N GLU A 44 -5.93 -10.73 11.53
CA GLU A 44 -5.88 -11.75 12.58
C GLU A 44 -6.97 -11.60 13.63
N THR A 45 -7.42 -10.35 13.87
CA THR A 45 -8.45 -10.07 14.87
C THR A 45 -9.80 -9.77 14.21
N THR A 46 -9.87 -8.76 13.36
CA THR A 46 -11.16 -8.24 12.88
C THR A 46 -11.76 -9.13 11.81
N ALA A 47 -10.98 -9.46 10.76
CA ALA A 47 -11.47 -10.30 9.68
C ALA A 47 -11.78 -11.73 10.19
N ALA A 48 -10.88 -12.29 11.00
CA ALA A 48 -11.07 -13.60 11.60
C ALA A 48 -12.32 -13.67 12.49
N ALA A 49 -12.58 -12.66 13.34
CA ALA A 49 -13.76 -12.63 14.19
C ALA A 49 -15.06 -12.49 13.38
N ALA A 50 -15.09 -11.63 12.36
CA ALA A 50 -16.24 -11.49 11.48
C ALA A 50 -16.54 -12.82 10.75
N LEU A 51 -15.51 -13.48 10.22
CA LEU A 51 -15.64 -14.77 9.54
C LEU A 51 -16.18 -15.85 10.49
N ALA A 52 -15.64 -15.94 11.71
CA ALA A 52 -16.11 -16.88 12.72
C ALA A 52 -17.56 -16.60 13.16
N GLY A 53 -17.99 -15.34 13.11
CA GLY A 53 -19.36 -14.91 13.37
C GLY A 53 -20.33 -15.11 12.20
N GLY A 54 -19.86 -15.60 11.04
CA GLY A 54 -20.66 -15.78 9.83
C GLY A 54 -20.88 -14.50 9.01
N ASP A 55 -20.24 -13.39 9.38
CA ASP A 55 -20.25 -12.14 8.61
C ASP A 55 -19.14 -12.17 7.55
N ILE A 56 -19.43 -12.85 6.43
CA ILE A 56 -18.48 -13.03 5.32
C ILE A 56 -18.12 -11.68 4.67
N ASP A 57 -19.10 -10.80 4.49
CA ASP A 57 -18.89 -9.49 3.87
C ASP A 57 -18.01 -8.61 4.77
N GLY A 58 -18.27 -8.58 6.08
CA GLY A 58 -17.45 -7.88 7.05
C GLY A 58 -16.03 -8.44 7.12
N ALA A 59 -15.87 -9.77 7.04
CA ALA A 59 -14.56 -10.40 6.98
C ALA A 59 -13.76 -9.98 5.74
N TYR A 60 -14.40 -9.98 4.57
CA TYR A 60 -13.79 -9.55 3.32
C TYR A 60 -13.36 -8.09 3.38
N VAL A 61 -14.23 -7.19 3.83
CA VAL A 61 -13.92 -5.76 3.96
C VAL A 61 -12.73 -5.54 4.89
N ALA A 62 -12.67 -6.24 6.02
CA ALA A 62 -11.55 -6.15 6.95
C ALA A 62 -10.24 -6.68 6.34
N ALA A 63 -10.28 -7.81 5.62
CA ALA A 63 -9.11 -8.36 4.94
C ALA A 63 -8.59 -7.43 3.84
N TYR A 64 -9.49 -6.81 3.06
CA TYR A 64 -9.12 -5.84 2.03
C TYR A 64 -8.50 -4.57 2.61
N ASP A 65 -9.04 -4.07 3.72
CA ASP A 65 -8.45 -2.93 4.44
C ASP A 65 -7.04 -3.24 4.94
N ALA A 66 -6.82 -4.46 5.45
CA ALA A 66 -5.48 -4.90 5.84
C ALA A 66 -4.51 -4.96 4.66
N TYR A 67 -4.94 -5.49 3.51
CA TYR A 67 -4.14 -5.47 2.28
C TYR A 67 -3.74 -4.04 1.90
N ARG A 68 -4.68 -3.09 1.94
CA ARG A 68 -4.40 -1.66 1.68
C ARG A 68 -3.34 -1.10 2.61
N MET A 69 -3.45 -1.37 3.91
CA MET A 69 -2.46 -0.93 4.91
C MET A 69 -1.07 -1.54 4.66
N ALA A 70 -1.02 -2.82 4.27
CA ALA A 70 0.23 -3.48 3.92
C ALA A 70 0.87 -2.82 2.67
N ALA A 71 0.09 -2.53 1.64
CA ALA A 71 0.57 -1.82 0.45
C ALA A 71 1.06 -0.39 0.78
N GLU A 72 0.35 0.33 1.64
CA GLU A 72 0.78 1.66 2.14
C GLU A 72 2.09 1.58 2.93
N SER A 73 2.31 0.51 3.70
CA SER A 73 3.57 0.31 4.44
C SER A 73 4.80 0.21 3.52
N LEU A 74 4.63 -0.41 2.35
CA LEU A 74 5.70 -0.53 1.35
C LEU A 74 6.09 0.84 0.81
N LEU A 75 5.11 1.70 0.50
CA LEU A 75 5.38 3.06 0.04
C LEU A 75 5.96 3.94 1.15
N ALA A 76 5.43 3.82 2.38
CA ALA A 76 5.94 4.57 3.53
C ALA A 76 7.42 4.29 3.79
N ARG A 77 7.87 3.03 3.65
CA ARG A 77 9.29 2.65 3.79
C ARG A 77 10.21 3.33 2.76
N GLN A 78 9.63 3.84 1.67
CA GLN A 78 10.31 4.52 0.58
C GLN A 78 10.16 6.05 0.66
N GLY A 79 9.50 6.56 1.71
CA GLY A 79 9.18 7.99 1.83
C GLY A 79 8.12 8.44 0.84
N LEU A 80 7.20 7.55 0.45
CA LEU A 80 6.07 7.85 -0.45
C LEU A 80 4.74 7.66 0.27
N ARG A 81 3.76 8.51 -0.03
CA ARG A 81 2.37 8.34 0.41
C ARG A 81 1.38 8.85 -0.62
N ALA A 82 0.15 8.34 -0.59
CA ALA A 82 -0.94 8.92 -1.39
C ALA A 82 -1.34 10.29 -0.82
N THR A 83 -1.74 11.20 -1.70
CA THR A 83 -2.11 12.59 -1.37
C THR A 83 -3.52 12.74 -0.78
N GLY A 84 -4.25 11.63 -0.61
CA GLY A 84 -5.63 11.62 -0.12
C GLY A 84 -6.69 11.84 -1.21
N GLY A 85 -7.97 11.69 -0.86
CA GLY A 85 -9.10 11.85 -1.78
C GLY A 85 -9.48 10.59 -2.58
N ASP A 86 -10.40 10.76 -3.53
CA ASP A 86 -10.98 9.66 -4.31
C ASP A 86 -9.92 8.91 -5.13
N GLY A 87 -9.94 7.58 -5.01
CA GLY A 87 -9.02 6.68 -5.68
C GLY A 87 -7.58 6.71 -5.14
N SER A 88 -7.33 7.31 -3.97
CA SER A 88 -6.01 7.26 -3.31
C SER A 88 -5.49 5.84 -3.11
N HIS A 89 -6.38 4.88 -2.83
CA HIS A 89 -6.04 3.46 -2.74
C HIS A 89 -5.54 2.86 -4.07
N MET A 90 -6.12 3.28 -5.20
CA MET A 90 -5.66 2.84 -6.53
C MET A 90 -4.24 3.33 -6.81
N ALA A 91 -3.90 4.56 -6.40
CA ALA A 91 -2.54 5.08 -6.58
C ALA A 91 -1.50 4.28 -5.77
N VAL A 92 -1.89 3.78 -4.59
CA VAL A 92 -1.04 2.89 -3.78
C VAL A 92 -0.87 1.55 -4.50
N GLU A 93 -1.96 0.96 -4.98
CA GLU A 93 -1.96 -0.32 -5.70
C GLU A 93 -1.10 -0.26 -6.97
N ASP A 94 -1.35 0.73 -7.84
CA ASP A 94 -0.63 0.93 -9.10
C ASP A 94 0.89 1.03 -8.87
N ALA A 95 1.31 1.75 -7.82
CA ALA A 95 2.71 1.89 -7.49
C ALA A 95 3.32 0.58 -6.98
N VAL A 96 2.65 -0.10 -6.05
CA VAL A 96 3.13 -1.37 -5.47
C VAL A 96 3.19 -2.48 -6.52
N VAL A 97 2.17 -2.60 -7.37
CA VAL A 97 2.13 -3.55 -8.49
C VAL A 97 3.28 -3.27 -9.45
N ALA A 98 3.46 -2.02 -9.86
CA ALA A 98 4.53 -1.64 -10.77
C ALA A 98 5.93 -1.94 -10.18
N GLN A 99 6.12 -1.81 -8.87
CA GLN A 99 7.41 -2.03 -8.21
C GLN A 99 7.73 -3.50 -7.92
N LEU A 100 6.74 -4.30 -7.50
CA LEU A 100 6.99 -5.64 -6.93
C LEU A 100 6.49 -6.78 -7.81
N VAL A 101 5.35 -6.62 -8.47
CA VAL A 101 4.77 -7.67 -9.33
C VAL A 101 5.29 -7.52 -10.76
N GLY A 102 5.32 -6.29 -11.26
CA GLY A 102 5.70 -5.95 -12.63
C GLY A 102 4.50 -5.41 -13.40
N GLY A 103 4.76 -4.42 -14.24
CA GLY A 103 3.74 -3.92 -15.16
C GLY A 103 3.41 -4.96 -16.23
N PRO A 104 2.24 -4.88 -16.88
CA PRO A 104 1.90 -5.75 -18.02
C PRO A 104 2.92 -5.68 -19.18
N ASN A 105 3.82 -4.70 -19.19
CA ASN A 105 4.88 -4.51 -20.20
C ASN A 105 6.29 -4.83 -19.69
N GLU A 106 6.44 -5.60 -18.61
CA GLU A 106 7.75 -6.03 -18.09
C GLU A 106 7.99 -7.55 -18.20
N LEU A 107 7.15 -8.25 -18.97
CA LEU A 107 7.38 -9.62 -19.45
C LEU A 107 7.95 -9.56 -20.88
N GLU A 108 9.20 -9.12 -21.02
CA GLU A 108 10.05 -9.37 -22.20
C GLU A 108 11.33 -10.10 -21.76
#